data_AF-A0A369S8T0-F1
#
_entry.id   AF-A0A369S8T0-F1
#
_cell.length_a   1.000
_cell.length_b   1.000
_cell.length_c   1.000
_cell.angle_alpha   90.00
_cell.angle_beta   90.00
_cell.angle_gamma   90.00
#
_symmetry.space_group_name_H-M   'P 1'
#
loop_
_entity.id
_entity.type
_entity.pdbx_description
1 polymer ?
#
loop_
_entity_poly.entity_id
_entity_poly.type
_entity_poly.pdbx_seq_one_letter_code
_entity_poly.pdbx_strand_id
1 'polypeptide(L)'
;MILESVYGISLPAPGEGENAMRPPTPHELLTAYGFIRGFMTVHGEADVARSSRYILKDFVNGKLRYCCPPPEVNPVLFQDQFNEYKIRKIKFEQKLMEKMHGKKDNIDEDFFAEKLSKVHLKGRVVPASGMKLSNIADSEIEGQMNKTSKKPWKRHFNKHKKEKLRRIYDK
;
A
#
# COMPACT_ATOMS: atom_id res chain seq x y z
N MET A 1 -11.07 18.17 5.37
CA MET A 1 -10.56 19.37 6.05
C MET A 1 -9.05 19.49 5.90
N ILE A 2 -8.44 20.69 6.01
CA ILE A 2 -6.97 20.88 5.87
C ILE A 2 -6.16 19.93 6.78
N LEU A 3 -6.60 19.77 8.03
CA LEU A 3 -5.91 18.97 9.04
C LEU A 3 -5.71 17.50 8.61
N GLU A 4 -6.72 16.91 7.96
CA GLU A 4 -6.67 15.52 7.48
C GLU A 4 -5.54 15.30 6.46
N SER A 5 -5.32 16.25 5.55
CA SER A 5 -4.23 16.12 4.57
C SER A 5 -2.88 16.52 5.11
N VAL A 6 -2.81 17.54 5.98
CA VAL A 6 -1.53 17.97 6.55
C VAL A 6 -0.93 16.86 7.41
N TYR A 7 -1.78 16.13 8.13
CA TYR A 7 -1.34 15.07 9.04
C TYR A 7 -1.60 13.66 8.54
N GLY A 8 -2.29 13.49 7.40
CA GLY A 8 -2.66 12.17 6.86
C GLY A 8 -3.59 11.40 7.80
N ILE A 9 -4.48 12.10 8.49
CA ILE A 9 -5.40 11.52 9.49
C ILE A 9 -6.83 11.50 8.98
N SER A 10 -7.61 10.51 9.42
CA SER A 10 -9.05 10.43 9.19
C SER A 10 -9.75 10.87 10.46
N LEU A 11 -10.55 11.95 10.39
CA LEU A 11 -11.34 12.38 11.53
C LEU A 11 -12.65 11.60 11.59
N PRO A 12 -13.14 11.23 12.78
CA PRO A 12 -14.45 10.60 12.92
C PRO A 12 -15.56 11.56 12.49
N ALA A 13 -16.63 11.01 11.92
CA ALA A 13 -17.83 11.79 11.64
C ALA A 13 -18.55 12.16 12.95
N PRO A 14 -19.28 13.31 12.98
CA PRO A 14 -20.13 13.65 14.12
C PRO A 14 -21.09 12.51 14.47
N GLY A 15 -21.37 12.34 15.77
CA GLY A 15 -22.25 11.29 16.26
C GLY A 15 -23.71 11.43 15.78
N GLU A 16 -24.46 10.33 15.84
CA GLU A 16 -25.88 10.31 15.49
C GLU A 16 -26.67 11.24 16.43
N GLY A 17 -27.17 12.36 15.90
CA GLY A 17 -27.86 13.40 16.66
C GLY A 17 -27.10 14.71 16.81
N GLU A 18 -25.82 14.77 16.40
CA GLU A 18 -25.07 16.02 16.33
C GLU A 18 -25.19 16.70 14.95
N ASN A 19 -24.90 18.00 14.89
CA ASN A 19 -24.89 18.75 13.64
C ASN A 19 -23.78 18.23 12.70
N ALA A 20 -24.17 17.72 11.54
CA ALA A 20 -23.23 17.21 10.52
C ALA A 20 -22.22 18.26 10.01
N MET A 21 -22.53 19.54 10.13
CA MET A 21 -21.66 20.66 9.70
C MET A 21 -20.77 21.20 10.83
N ARG A 22 -20.80 20.60 12.02
CA ARG A 22 -19.98 21.02 13.16
C ARG A 22 -18.48 20.83 12.84
N PRO A 23 -17.60 21.77 13.25
CA PRO A 23 -16.16 21.50 13.21
C PRO A 23 -15.78 20.33 14.15
N PRO A 24 -14.73 19.56 13.80
CA PRO A 24 -14.25 18.45 14.62
C PRO A 24 -13.80 18.94 15.98
N THR A 25 -13.98 18.11 17.00
CA THR A 25 -13.54 18.47 18.34
C THR A 25 -12.01 18.35 18.46
N PRO A 26 -11.37 19.16 19.34
CA PRO A 26 -9.94 19.01 19.59
C PRO A 26 -9.59 17.59 20.06
N HIS A 27 -10.46 16.96 20.84
CA HIS A 27 -10.26 15.61 21.33
C HIS A 27 -10.18 14.59 20.20
N GLU A 28 -11.11 14.62 19.24
CA GLU A 28 -11.09 13.75 18.05
C GLU A 28 -9.81 13.92 17.24
N LEU A 29 -9.39 15.17 17.01
CA LEU A 29 -8.16 15.48 16.29
C LEU A 29 -6.92 14.89 16.96
N LEU A 30 -6.77 15.16 18.26
CA LEU A 30 -5.59 14.75 19.01
C LEU A 30 -5.52 13.23 19.18
N THR A 31 -6.68 12.60 19.35
CA THR A 31 -6.84 11.15 19.45
C THR A 31 -6.48 10.47 18.13
N ALA A 32 -7.06 10.93 17.01
CA ALA A 32 -6.75 10.40 15.68
C ALA A 32 -5.25 10.55 15.34
N TYR A 33 -4.66 11.70 15.66
CA TYR A 33 -3.23 11.93 15.48
C TYR A 33 -2.37 11.01 16.35
N GLY A 34 -2.76 10.82 17.62
CA GLY A 34 -2.08 9.92 18.54
C GLY A 34 -2.08 8.48 18.05
N PHE A 35 -3.22 7.99 17.56
CA PHE A 35 -3.33 6.64 16.98
C PHE A 35 -2.40 6.41 15.80
N ILE A 36 -2.40 7.32 14.82
CA ILE A 36 -1.57 7.17 13.61
C ILE A 36 -0.07 7.27 13.93
N ARG A 37 0.28 8.06 14.94
CA ARG A 37 1.67 8.20 15.42
C ARG A 37 2.10 7.12 16.40
N GLY A 38 1.19 6.30 16.91
CA GLY A 38 1.46 5.32 17.96
C GLY A 38 1.78 5.95 19.32
N PHE A 39 1.28 7.15 19.58
CA PHE A 39 1.37 7.78 20.91
C PHE A 39 0.32 7.15 21.81
N MET A 40 0.71 6.12 22.55
CA MET A 40 -0.15 5.37 23.45
C MET A 40 0.25 5.59 24.90
N THR A 41 -0.76 5.65 25.76
CA THR A 41 -0.61 5.57 27.22
C THR A 41 -0.40 4.12 27.64
N VAL A 42 -0.05 3.89 28.92
CA VAL A 42 0.10 2.54 29.49
C VAL A 42 -1.19 1.71 29.37
N HIS A 43 -2.35 2.37 29.37
CA HIS A 43 -3.67 1.75 29.24
C HIS A 43 -4.08 1.48 27.77
N GLY A 44 -3.22 1.79 26.80
CA GLY A 44 -3.51 1.59 25.38
C GLY A 44 -4.39 2.68 24.74
N GLU A 45 -4.71 3.73 25.48
CA GLU A 45 -5.40 4.92 24.94
C GLU A 45 -4.43 5.87 24.27
N ALA A 46 -4.89 6.69 23.32
CA ALA A 46 -4.07 7.68 22.67
C ALA A 46 -3.58 8.77 23.66
N ASP A 47 -2.29 9.08 23.66
CA ASP A 47 -1.71 10.13 24.49
C ASP A 47 -1.96 11.52 23.88
N VAL A 48 -3.11 12.09 24.25
CA VAL A 48 -3.59 13.41 23.81
C VAL A 48 -2.61 14.53 24.18
N ALA A 49 -1.97 14.45 25.35
CA ALA A 49 -1.05 15.48 25.83
C ALA A 49 0.26 15.48 25.04
N ARG A 50 0.76 14.31 24.62
CA ARG A 50 1.90 14.22 23.71
C ARG A 50 1.52 14.71 22.32
N SER A 51 0.40 14.26 21.77
CA SER A 51 -0.11 14.70 20.46
C SER A 51 -0.25 16.22 20.37
N SER A 52 -0.83 16.86 21.39
CA SER A 52 -1.07 18.31 21.40
C SER A 52 0.22 19.12 21.29
N ARG A 53 1.28 18.72 22.00
CA ARG A 53 2.58 19.40 21.94
C ARG A 53 3.16 19.41 20.52
N TYR A 54 3.06 18.31 19.78
CA TYR A 54 3.54 18.25 18.40
C TYR A 54 2.71 19.12 17.47
N ILE A 55 1.39 19.12 17.62
CA ILE A 55 0.50 19.93 16.79
C ILE A 55 0.69 21.43 17.06
N LEU A 56 0.81 21.84 18.33
CA LEU A 56 1.09 23.22 18.70
C LEU A 56 2.47 23.67 18.23
N LYS A 57 3.47 22.79 18.28
CA LYS A 57 4.80 23.06 17.71
C LYS A 57 4.72 23.29 16.20
N ASP A 58 3.97 22.46 15.48
CA ASP A 58 3.76 22.60 14.04
C ASP A 58 3.00 23.89 13.68
N PHE A 59 2.08 24.33 14.55
CA PHE A 59 1.39 25.62 14.41
C PHE A 59 2.36 26.80 14.50
N VAL A 60 3.19 26.85 15.56
CA VAL A 60 4.19 27.92 15.73
C VAL A 60 5.23 27.90 14.61
N ASN A 61 5.62 26.72 14.13
CA ASN A 61 6.54 26.57 13.00
C ASN A 61 5.93 26.94 11.64
N GLY A 62 4.63 27.29 11.57
CA GLY A 62 3.96 27.72 10.34
C GLY A 62 3.58 26.59 9.37
N LYS A 63 3.58 25.33 9.85
CA LYS A 63 3.04 24.19 9.09
C LYS A 63 1.51 24.22 9.09
N LEU A 64 0.90 24.62 10.20
CA LEU A 64 -0.51 25.02 10.25
C LEU A 64 -0.57 26.55 10.25
N ARG A 65 -1.07 27.13 9.16
CA ARG A 65 -1.15 28.58 8.99
C ARG A 65 -2.54 29.07 9.37
N TYR A 66 -2.58 29.98 10.33
CA TYR A 66 -3.76 30.77 10.66
C TYR A 66 -3.35 32.23 10.67
N CYS A 67 -4.16 33.06 10.03
CA CYS A 67 -3.99 34.50 9.99
C CYS A 67 -5.23 35.12 10.61
N CYS A 68 -5.05 36.02 11.57
CA CYS A 68 -6.17 36.77 12.11
C CYS A 68 -6.75 37.66 10.99
N PRO A 69 -8.07 37.61 10.74
CA PRO A 69 -8.68 38.53 9.81
C PRO A 69 -8.58 39.96 10.33
N PRO A 70 -8.44 40.96 9.44
CA PRO A 70 -8.63 42.35 9.81
C PRO A 70 -10.02 42.57 10.45
N PRO A 71 -10.17 43.54 11.36
CA PRO A 71 -11.42 43.76 12.10
C PRO A 71 -12.67 43.98 11.23
N GLU A 72 -12.49 44.52 10.02
CA GLU A 72 -13.57 44.86 9.08
C GLU A 72 -13.94 43.71 8.12
N VAL A 73 -13.14 42.65 8.07
CA VAL A 73 -13.30 41.56 7.09
C VAL A 73 -13.89 40.33 7.77
N ASN A 74 -14.85 39.69 7.09
CA ASN A 74 -15.44 38.46 7.60
C ASN A 74 -14.36 37.34 7.67
N PRO A 75 -14.15 36.70 8.84
CA PRO A 75 -13.16 35.64 9.04
C PRO A 75 -13.26 34.50 8.02
N VAL A 76 -14.49 34.14 7.64
CA VAL A 76 -14.74 33.00 6.75
C VAL A 76 -14.27 33.31 5.33
N LEU A 77 -14.40 34.56 4.89
CA LEU A 77 -13.99 35.00 3.55
C LEU A 77 -12.48 35.24 3.49
N PHE A 78 -11.87 35.69 4.59
CA PHE A 78 -10.43 35.98 4.64
C PHE A 78 -9.57 34.71 4.52
N GLN A 79 -10.06 33.58 5.01
CA GLN A 79 -9.35 32.30 5.02
C GLN A 79 -9.57 31.48 3.73
N ASP A 80 -9.48 32.08 2.54
CA ASP A 80 -9.78 31.42 1.25
C ASP A 80 -8.82 30.26 0.88
N GLN A 81 -7.70 30.12 1.61
CA GLN A 81 -6.77 28.99 1.49
C GLN A 81 -7.46 27.62 1.70
N PHE A 82 -8.57 27.59 2.44
CA PHE A 82 -9.38 26.38 2.62
C PHE A 82 -10.05 25.90 1.32
N ASN A 83 -10.35 26.79 0.38
CA ASN A 83 -11.00 26.43 -0.88
C ASN A 83 -10.01 25.78 -1.85
N GLU A 84 -8.78 26.28 -1.95
CA GLU A 84 -7.75 25.65 -2.79
C GLU A 84 -7.46 24.21 -2.33
N TYR A 85 -7.39 24.01 -1.01
CA TYR A 85 -7.23 22.68 -0.43
C TYR A 85 -8.41 21.74 -0.74
N LYS A 86 -9.65 22.20 -0.59
CA LYS A 86 -10.85 21.43 -0.98
C LYS A 86 -10.78 21.01 -2.45
N ILE A 87 -10.43 21.94 -3.33
CA ILE A 87 -10.29 21.70 -4.78
C ILE A 87 -9.22 20.64 -5.04
N ARG A 88 -8.05 20.71 -4.38
CA ARG A 88 -6.98 19.71 -4.51
C ARG A 88 -7.41 18.33 -4.00
N LYS A 89 -8.11 18.25 -2.86
CA LYS A 89 -8.64 16.99 -2.30
C LYS A 89 -9.65 16.34 -3.27
N ILE A 90 -10.62 17.11 -3.76
CA ILE A 90 -11.62 16.64 -4.73
C ILE A 90 -10.95 16.10 -6.01
N LYS A 91 -9.99 16.84 -6.57
CA LYS A 91 -9.24 16.40 -7.76
C LYS A 91 -8.46 15.11 -7.51
N PHE A 92 -7.87 14.97 -6.33
CA PHE A 92 -7.13 13.76 -5.95
C PHE A 92 -8.05 12.55 -5.82
N GLU A 93 -9.20 12.70 -5.15
CA GLU A 93 -10.21 11.65 -4.99
C GLU A 93 -10.80 11.24 -6.35
N GLN A 94 -11.12 12.19 -7.23
CA GLN A 94 -11.56 11.93 -8.60
C GLN A 94 -10.52 11.09 -9.37
N LYS A 95 -9.25 11.47 -9.31
CA LYS A 95 -8.16 10.74 -9.97
C LYS A 95 -7.96 9.33 -9.40
N LEU A 96 -8.16 9.15 -8.10
CA LEU A 96 -8.10 7.83 -7.47
C LEU A 96 -9.28 6.96 -7.91
N MET A 97 -10.48 7.52 -7.95
CA MET A 97 -11.68 6.85 -8.47
C MET A 97 -11.47 6.42 -9.92
N GLU A 98 -11.00 7.29 -10.81
CA GLU A 98 -10.71 6.94 -12.22
C GLU A 98 -9.70 5.78 -12.32
N LYS A 99 -8.66 5.75 -11.49
CA LYS A 99 -7.69 4.64 -11.45
C LYS A 99 -8.30 3.33 -10.94
N MET A 100 -9.18 3.39 -9.94
CA MET A 100 -9.84 2.21 -9.38
C MET A 100 -10.96 1.67 -10.29
N HIS A 101 -11.51 2.50 -11.17
CA HIS A 101 -12.39 2.11 -12.27
C HIS A 101 -11.61 1.68 -13.53
N GLY A 102 -10.32 1.36 -13.40
CA GLY A 102 -9.58 0.67 -14.46
C GLY A 102 -10.38 -0.52 -14.98
N LYS A 103 -10.66 -0.51 -16.30
CA LYS A 103 -11.52 -1.44 -17.06
C LYS A 103 -11.79 -2.76 -16.31
N LYS A 104 -12.92 -2.83 -15.63
CA LYS A 104 -13.41 -4.07 -15.00
C LYS A 104 -13.97 -5.06 -16.02
N ASP A 105 -14.15 -4.61 -17.24
CA ASP A 105 -15.01 -5.30 -18.20
C ASP A 105 -14.40 -6.61 -18.72
N ASN A 106 -13.08 -6.79 -18.60
CA ASN A 106 -12.37 -7.93 -19.20
C ASN A 106 -11.42 -8.66 -18.22
N ILE A 107 -11.60 -8.53 -16.90
CA ILE A 107 -10.72 -9.22 -15.93
C ILE A 107 -10.79 -10.74 -16.13
N ASP A 108 -11.99 -11.26 -16.36
CA ASP A 108 -12.25 -12.69 -16.58
C ASP A 108 -11.69 -13.14 -17.93
N GLU A 109 -11.92 -12.36 -19.00
CA GLU A 109 -11.37 -12.66 -20.32
C GLU A 109 -9.84 -12.64 -20.31
N ASP A 110 -9.19 -11.65 -19.71
CA ASP A 110 -7.73 -11.56 -19.64
C ASP A 110 -7.12 -12.67 -18.76
N PHE A 111 -7.80 -13.06 -17.67
CA PHE A 111 -7.39 -14.14 -16.78
C PHE A 111 -7.53 -15.53 -17.43
N PHE A 112 -8.63 -15.78 -18.14
CA PHE A 112 -8.90 -17.06 -18.79
C PHE A 112 -8.34 -17.16 -20.23
N ALA A 113 -8.01 -16.02 -20.87
CA ALA A 113 -7.31 -15.99 -22.16
C ALA A 113 -5.82 -16.32 -22.02
N GLU A 114 -5.24 -16.19 -20.82
CA GLU A 114 -3.89 -16.67 -20.52
C GLU A 114 -3.86 -18.20 -20.58
N LYS A 115 -3.79 -18.73 -21.81
CA LYS A 115 -3.69 -20.17 -22.12
C LYS A 115 -2.33 -20.74 -21.73
N LEU A 116 -1.87 -20.59 -20.49
CA LEU A 116 -0.75 -21.40 -19.97
C LEU A 116 -0.89 -21.58 -18.47
N SER A 117 -1.80 -22.47 -18.06
CA SER A 117 -1.62 -23.21 -16.81
C SER A 117 -0.33 -24.04 -16.94
N LYS A 118 0.82 -23.44 -16.66
CA LYS A 118 2.05 -24.19 -16.38
C LYS A 118 1.85 -24.85 -15.03
N VAL A 119 1.20 -26.02 -15.04
CA VAL A 119 1.03 -26.82 -13.83
C VAL A 119 2.42 -27.18 -13.33
N HIS A 120 2.86 -26.52 -12.26
CA HIS A 120 4.09 -26.89 -11.57
C HIS A 120 3.84 -28.15 -10.72
N LEU A 121 3.69 -29.31 -11.38
CA LEU A 121 3.72 -30.60 -10.69
C LEU A 121 5.16 -30.87 -10.27
N LYS A 122 5.42 -30.86 -8.97
CA LYS A 122 6.71 -31.28 -8.42
C LYS A 122 6.66 -32.79 -8.19
N GLY A 123 7.02 -33.56 -9.21
CA GLY A 123 7.06 -35.02 -9.13
C GLY A 123 7.16 -35.67 -10.51
N ARG A 124 7.65 -36.92 -10.56
CA ARG A 124 7.69 -37.71 -11.80
C ARG A 124 6.31 -38.32 -12.03
N VAL A 125 5.56 -37.81 -12.99
CA VAL A 125 4.36 -38.49 -13.49
C VAL A 125 4.82 -39.59 -14.44
N VAL A 126 4.54 -40.84 -14.09
CA VAL A 126 4.60 -41.95 -15.04
C VAL A 126 3.21 -42.01 -15.66
N PRO A 127 3.05 -41.86 -16.98
CA PRO A 127 1.73 -42.05 -17.58
C PRO A 127 1.36 -43.52 -17.47
N ALA A 128 0.33 -43.81 -16.68
CA ALA A 128 -0.42 -45.04 -16.83
C ALA A 128 -1.07 -45.01 -18.22
N SER A 129 -0.98 -46.13 -18.93
CA SER A 129 -1.57 -46.36 -20.25
C SER A 129 -3.00 -45.80 -20.34
N GLY A 130 -3.27 -44.91 -21.30
CA GLY A 130 -4.66 -44.62 -21.69
C GLY A 130 -5.07 -43.19 -22.06
N MET A 131 -4.23 -42.16 -21.97
CA MET A 131 -4.63 -40.79 -22.37
C MET A 131 -3.91 -40.34 -23.64
N LYS A 132 -4.60 -40.48 -24.79
CA LYS A 132 -4.21 -39.87 -26.06
C LYS A 132 -4.51 -38.36 -26.00
N LEU A 133 -3.47 -37.52 -26.10
CA LEU A 133 -3.63 -36.14 -26.56
C LEU A 133 -3.70 -36.18 -28.09
N SER A 134 -4.83 -35.78 -28.66
CA SER A 134 -5.02 -35.67 -30.10
C SER A 134 -4.51 -34.33 -30.64
N ASN A 135 -4.01 -34.38 -31.88
CA ASN A 135 -3.67 -33.30 -32.82
C ASN A 135 -2.19 -32.87 -32.84
N ILE A 136 -1.37 -33.73 -33.45
CA ILE A 136 -0.13 -33.36 -34.13
C ILE A 136 -0.43 -33.55 -35.63
N ALA A 137 -0.32 -32.47 -36.40
CA ALA A 137 -0.23 -32.52 -37.85
C ALA A 137 1.24 -32.79 -38.22
N ASP A 138 1.42 -33.66 -39.21
CA ASP A 138 2.66 -34.28 -39.63
C ASP A 138 3.66 -33.30 -40.26
N SER A 139 4.95 -33.46 -39.94
CA SER A 139 6.02 -33.39 -40.95
C SER A 139 7.31 -33.98 -40.38
N GLU A 140 7.85 -34.92 -41.13
CA GLU A 140 8.96 -35.83 -40.88
C GLU A 140 10.32 -35.13 -40.69
N ILE A 141 11.24 -35.77 -39.94
CA ILE A 141 12.65 -36.03 -40.32
C ILE A 141 13.30 -36.92 -39.24
N GLU A 142 13.93 -37.98 -39.72
CA GLU A 142 14.66 -39.02 -38.99
C GLU A 142 15.94 -38.52 -38.29
N GLY A 143 16.40 -39.26 -37.27
CA GLY A 143 17.85 -39.51 -37.10
C GLY A 143 18.54 -39.03 -35.81
N GLN A 144 18.75 -39.99 -34.90
CA GLN A 144 19.97 -40.23 -34.10
C GLN A 144 20.39 -39.36 -32.89
N MET A 145 20.29 -40.03 -31.72
CA MET A 145 21.33 -40.27 -30.70
C MET A 145 22.16 -39.13 -30.07
N ASN A 146 21.95 -39.00 -28.76
CA ASN A 146 22.93 -38.79 -27.68
C ASN A 146 23.74 -37.49 -27.63
N LYS A 147 23.41 -36.65 -26.63
CA LYS A 147 24.42 -36.02 -25.74
C LYS A 147 23.81 -35.71 -24.39
N THR A 148 24.35 -36.36 -23.36
CA THR A 148 24.08 -36.16 -21.94
C THR A 148 24.62 -34.79 -21.49
N SER A 149 23.86 -33.71 -21.69
CA SER A 149 24.18 -32.42 -21.09
C SER A 149 23.64 -32.38 -19.65
N LYS A 150 24.52 -32.62 -18.67
CA LYS A 150 24.21 -32.29 -17.27
C LYS A 150 23.81 -30.82 -17.20
N LYS A 151 22.62 -30.54 -16.64
CA LYS A 151 22.06 -29.19 -16.46
C LYS A 151 23.11 -28.23 -15.87
N PRO A 152 23.42 -27.09 -16.50
CA PRO A 152 24.60 -26.28 -16.19
C PRO A 152 24.57 -25.62 -14.80
N TRP A 153 23.40 -25.49 -14.17
CA TRP A 153 23.26 -24.91 -12.83
C TRP A 153 23.44 -25.93 -11.69
N LYS A 154 23.64 -27.21 -11.98
CA LYS A 154 23.79 -28.25 -10.95
C LYS A 154 25.25 -28.38 -10.51
N ARG A 155 25.79 -27.29 -9.94
CA ARG A 155 27.07 -27.28 -9.22
C ARG A 155 26.78 -27.42 -7.72
N HIS A 156 26.95 -28.62 -7.17
CA HIS A 156 26.95 -28.81 -5.71
C HIS A 156 28.30 -28.37 -5.14
N PHE A 157 28.45 -27.09 -4.83
CA PHE A 157 29.55 -26.57 -4.01
C PHE A 157 28.97 -25.90 -2.76
N ASN A 158 28.47 -26.73 -1.83
CA ASN A 158 28.28 -26.33 -0.44
C ASN A 158 29.50 -26.80 0.35
N LYS A 159 30.61 -26.05 0.25
CA LYS A 159 31.66 -26.09 1.26
C LYS A 159 31.63 -24.76 2.01
N HIS A 160 31.50 -24.83 3.33
CA HIS A 160 31.58 -23.73 4.32
C HIS A 160 30.37 -22.80 4.52
N LYS A 161 29.12 -23.22 4.24
CA LYS A 161 27.94 -22.37 4.53
C LYS A 161 27.61 -22.20 6.03
N LYS A 162 28.45 -22.69 6.96
CA LYS A 162 28.25 -22.55 8.42
C LYS A 162 29.57 -22.43 9.20
N GLU A 163 30.56 -21.75 8.66
CA GLU A 163 31.76 -21.43 9.43
C GLU A 163 31.52 -20.16 10.25
N LYS A 164 31.59 -20.28 11.58
CA LYS A 164 31.30 -19.16 12.49
C LYS A 164 32.46 -18.15 12.41
N LEU A 165 32.13 -16.86 12.26
CA LEU A 165 33.08 -15.74 12.16
C LEU A 165 34.18 -15.72 13.23
N ARG A 166 33.90 -16.27 14.43
CA ARG A 166 34.88 -16.41 15.52
C ARG A 166 36.14 -17.21 15.16
N ARG A 167 36.12 -18.05 14.12
CA ARG A 167 37.31 -18.80 13.67
C ARG A 167 38.24 -18.02 12.74
N ILE A 168 37.82 -16.85 12.23
CA ILE A 168 38.58 -16.08 11.23
C ILE A 168 39.54 -15.07 11.88
N TYR A 169 39.23 -14.60 13.09
CA TYR A 169 39.96 -13.51 13.74
C TYR A 169 40.84 -13.94 14.94
N ASP A 170 40.92 -15.23 15.24
CA ASP A 170 41.77 -15.78 16.32
C ASP A 170 43.13 -16.30 15.79
N LYS A 171 43.76 -15.57 14.87
CA LYS A 171 45.15 -15.85 14.44
C LYS A 171 46.00 -14.61 14.43
#